data_AF-A0A7X8HF39-F1
#
_entry.id   AF-A0A7X8HF39-F1
#
_cell.length_a   1.000
_cell.length_b   1.000
_cell.length_c   1.000
_cell.angle_alpha   90.00
_cell.angle_beta   90.00
_cell.angle_gamma   90.00
#
_symmetry.space_group_name_H-M   'P 1'
#
loop_
_entity.id
_entity.type
_entity.pdbx_description
1 polymer ?
#
loop_
_entity_poly.entity_id
_entity_poly.type
_entity_poly.pdbx_seq_one_letter_code
_entity_poly.pdbx_strand_id
1 'polypeptide(L)'
;MRRTLSALLCFCLTLSACARTGGREPLRGSEYVLGTICTISLLDGGSEAALQAVFTRLREIEARMSANRDGTEIAAVNGAAGRSPVRVSP
;
A
#
# COMPACT_ATOMS: atom_id res chain seq x y z
N MET A 1 38.04 4.33 40.30
CA MET A 1 38.13 5.01 38.98
C MET A 1 38.41 4.05 37.83
N ARG A 2 39.47 3.21 37.85
CA ARG A 2 39.74 2.25 36.75
C ARG A 2 38.66 1.16 36.58
N ARG A 3 38.16 0.58 37.67
CA ARG A 3 37.09 -0.43 37.66
C ARG A 3 35.72 0.12 37.21
N THR A 4 35.41 1.36 37.59
CA THR A 4 34.18 2.05 37.18
C THR A 4 34.25 2.45 35.69
N LEU A 5 35.43 2.80 35.19
CA LEU A 5 35.65 3.08 33.77
C LEU A 5 35.48 1.82 32.90
N SER A 6 35.98 0.66 33.37
CA SER A 6 35.77 -0.62 32.67
C SER A 6 34.32 -1.07 32.67
N ALA A 7 33.57 -0.86 33.76
CA ALA A 7 32.15 -1.18 33.82
C ALA A 7 31.32 -0.28 32.88
N LEU A 8 31.64 1.02 32.81
CA LEU A 8 31.00 1.96 31.90
C LEU A 8 31.27 1.62 30.42
N LEU A 9 32.50 1.20 30.10
CA LEU A 9 32.89 0.77 28.76
C LEU A 9 32.15 -0.50 28.31
N CYS A 10 32.02 -1.50 29.19
CA CYS A 10 31.21 -2.69 28.91
C CYS A 10 29.73 -2.35 28.70
N PHE A 11 29.18 -1.40 29.47
CA PHE A 11 27.80 -0.95 29.31
C PHE A 11 27.59 -0.26 27.95
N CYS A 12 28.52 0.60 27.51
CA CYS A 12 28.45 1.25 26.19
C CYS A 12 28.51 0.24 25.02
N LEU A 13 29.28 -0.84 25.16
CA LEU A 13 29.38 -1.89 24.12
C LEU A 13 28.05 -2.66 23.93
N THR A 14 27.24 -2.81 24.99
CA THR A 14 25.93 -3.48 24.89
C THR A 14 24.87 -2.66 24.14
N LEU A 15 25.05 -1.34 23.98
CA LEU A 15 24.11 -0.46 23.27
C LEU A 15 24.24 -0.52 21.74
N SER A 16 25.32 -1.12 21.21
CA SER A 16 25.58 -1.20 19.77
C SER A 16 24.93 -2.42 19.09
N ALA A 17 24.40 -3.36 19.88
CA ALA A 17 23.88 -4.64 19.38
C ALA A 17 22.47 -4.57 18.76
N CYS A 18 21.77 -3.44 18.87
CA CYS A 18 20.42 -3.25 18.30
C CYS A 18 20.40 -2.54 16.94
N ALA A 19 21.55 -2.34 16.29
CA ALA A 19 21.58 -1.83 14.92
C ALA A 19 21.14 -2.95 13.96
N ARG A 20 19.87 -2.90 13.53
CA ARG A 20 19.28 -3.85 12.57
C ARG A 20 20.03 -3.74 11.24
N THR A 21 20.92 -4.68 10.96
CA THR A 21 21.69 -4.74 9.71
C THR A 21 20.90 -5.51 8.64
N GLY A 22 20.51 -4.85 7.54
CA GLY A 22 20.39 -5.52 6.24
C GLY A 22 19.02 -5.67 5.58
N GLY A 23 17.97 -4.97 6.01
CA GLY A 23 16.70 -4.95 5.28
C GLY A 23 16.08 -3.56 5.26
N ARG A 24 15.74 -3.04 4.08
CA ARG A 24 14.93 -1.82 3.98
C ARG A 24 13.52 -2.20 4.44
N GLU A 25 12.93 -1.45 5.37
CA GLU A 25 11.55 -1.75 5.79
C GLU A 25 10.60 -1.63 4.59
N PRO A 26 9.64 -2.55 4.42
CA PRO A 26 8.69 -2.48 3.33
C PRO A 26 7.95 -1.15 3.33
N LEU A 27 7.84 -0.52 2.17
CA LEU A 27 7.00 0.66 2.03
C LEU A 27 5.54 0.23 2.04
N ARG A 28 4.75 0.73 3.00
CA ARG A 28 3.38 0.27 3.24
C ARG A 28 2.40 1.43 3.31
N GLY A 29 1.24 1.26 2.70
CA GLY A 29 0.11 2.20 2.79
C GLY A 29 -1.22 1.46 2.90
N SER A 30 -2.21 2.13 3.48
CA SER A 30 -3.59 1.64 3.58
C SER A 30 -4.56 2.76 3.22
N GLU A 31 -5.52 2.48 2.33
CA GLU A 31 -6.56 3.43 1.93
C GLU A 31 -7.93 2.76 1.86
N TYR A 32 -8.99 3.54 2.08
CA TYR A 32 -10.36 3.09 1.86
C TYR A 32 -10.73 3.26 0.39
N VAL A 33 -10.83 2.15 -0.34
CA VAL A 33 -11.13 2.10 -1.78
C VAL A 33 -11.80 0.77 -2.09
N LEU A 34 -12.59 0.70 -3.16
CA LEU A 34 -13.35 -0.52 -3.51
C LEU A 34 -14.32 -0.99 -2.40
N GLY A 35 -14.79 -0.06 -1.57
CA GLY A 35 -15.72 -0.35 -0.46
C GLY A 35 -15.09 -1.01 0.76
N THR A 36 -13.76 -1.06 0.87
CA THR A 36 -13.04 -1.66 2.01
C THR A 36 -11.69 -0.98 2.26
N ILE A 37 -10.96 -1.38 3.29
CA ILE A 37 -9.57 -0.96 3.51
C ILE A 37 -8.64 -1.87 2.71
N CYS A 38 -7.96 -1.30 1.71
CA CYS A 38 -6.93 -1.97 0.96
C CYS A 38 -5.55 -1.58 1.50
N THR A 39 -4.74 -2.59 1.86
CA THR A 39 -3.36 -2.39 2.32
C THR A 39 -2.38 -2.92 1.28
N ILE A 40 -1.42 -2.08 0.89
CA ILE A 40 -0.37 -2.40 -0.07
C ILE A 40 0.99 -2.33 0.65
N SER A 41 1.82 -3.35 0.45
CA SER A 41 3.18 -3.43 0.97
C SER A 41 4.15 -3.72 -0.17
N LEU A 42 5.09 -2.82 -0.41
CA LEU A 42 6.19 -2.99 -1.36
C LEU A 42 7.41 -3.46 -0.59
N LEU A 43 7.75 -4.74 -0.75
CA LEU A 43 8.81 -5.40 0.03
C LEU A 43 10.21 -4.95 -0.38
N ASP A 44 10.48 -4.93 -1.69
CA ASP A 44 11.78 -4.56 -2.25
C ASP A 44 11.62 -3.52 -3.36
N GLY A 45 12.52 -2.53 -3.40
CA GLY A 45 12.63 -1.60 -4.53
C GLY A 45 11.43 -0.66 -4.75
N GLY A 46 10.48 -0.59 -3.82
CA GLY A 46 9.33 0.29 -3.90
C GLY A 46 9.67 1.78 -3.70
N SER A 47 8.90 2.66 -4.32
CA SER A 47 8.94 4.11 -4.10
C SER A 47 7.56 4.62 -3.70
N GLU A 48 7.54 5.78 -3.04
CA GLU A 48 6.28 6.46 -2.69
C GLU A 48 5.43 6.71 -3.94
N ALA A 49 6.07 7.08 -5.06
CA ALA A 49 5.38 7.27 -6.33
C ALA A 49 4.72 5.98 -6.84
N ALA A 50 5.38 4.82 -6.71
CA ALA A 50 4.80 3.54 -7.08
C ALA A 50 3.62 3.17 -6.17
N LEU A 51 3.73 3.40 -4.86
CA LEU A 51 2.63 3.18 -3.92
C LEU A 51 1.41 4.05 -4.26
N GLN A 52 1.64 5.33 -4.57
CA GLN A 52 0.58 6.25 -4.99
C GLN A 52 -0.04 5.87 -6.33
N ALA A 53 0.76 5.36 -7.27
CA ALA A 53 0.26 4.85 -8.55
C ALA A 53 -0.69 3.66 -8.36
N VAL A 54 -0.39 2.75 -7.42
CA VAL A 54 -1.26 1.62 -7.09
C VAL A 54 -2.62 2.12 -6.57
N PHE A 55 -2.64 3.04 -5.61
CA PHE A 55 -3.91 3.57 -5.08
C PHE A 55 -4.70 4.37 -6.11
N THR A 56 -4.00 5.10 -6.98
CA THR A 56 -4.64 5.77 -8.12
C THR A 56 -5.31 4.76 -9.06
N ARG A 57 -4.63 3.64 -9.36
CA ARG A 57 -5.19 2.57 -10.16
C ARG A 57 -6.40 1.92 -9.49
N LEU A 58 -6.38 1.71 -8.17
CA LEU A 58 -7.53 1.17 -7.43
C LEU A 58 -8.75 2.10 -7.51
N ARG A 59 -8.55 3.42 -7.42
CA ARG A 59 -9.64 4.41 -7.60
C ARG A 59 -10.22 4.40 -9.01
N GLU A 60 -9.36 4.27 -10.04
CA GLU A 60 -9.83 4.13 -11.42
C GLU A 60 -10.69 2.87 -11.62
N ILE A 61 -10.26 1.75 -11.04
CA ILE A 61 -11.02 0.50 -11.06
C ILE A 61 -12.36 0.72 -10.37
N GLU A 62 -12.39 1.33 -9.18
CA GLU A 62 -13.65 1.62 -8.48
C GLU A 62 -14.61 2.48 -9.31
N ALA A 63 -14.08 3.52 -9.95
CA ALA A 63 -14.85 4.44 -10.78
C ALA A 63 -15.50 3.76 -11.99
N ARG A 64 -14.92 2.66 -12.49
CA ARG A 64 -15.47 1.90 -13.63
C ARG A 64 -16.31 0.71 -13.20
N MET A 65 -15.90 0.04 -12.12
CA MET A 65 -16.41 -1.29 -11.75
C MET A 65 -17.40 -1.29 -10.59
N SER A 66 -17.63 -0.17 -9.89
CA SER A 66 -18.58 -0.16 -8.79
C SER A 66 -20.01 -0.41 -9.29
N ALA A 67 -20.63 -1.48 -8.77
CA ALA A 67 -22.04 -1.81 -9.03
C ALA A 67 -23.01 -0.96 -8.21
N ASN A 68 -22.50 -0.26 -7.19
CA ASN A 68 -23.29 0.50 -6.21
C ASN A 68 -23.15 2.01 -6.42
N ARG A 69 -22.65 2.44 -7.58
CA ARG A 69 -22.48 3.85 -7.96
C ARG A 69 -23.01 4.05 -9.36
N ASP A 70 -23.64 5.19 -9.58
CA ASP A 70 -24.06 5.61 -10.91
C ASP A 70 -22.86 6.09 -11.74
N GLY A 71 -23.05 6.10 -13.06
CA GLY A 71 -22.03 6.59 -14.01
C GLY A 71 -20.83 5.66 -14.21
N THR A 72 -20.85 4.45 -13.64
CA THR A 72 -19.81 3.44 -13.85
C THR A 72 -20.06 2.64 -15.14
N GLU A 73 -19.04 1.95 -15.64
CA GLU A 73 -19.19 1.05 -16.80
C GLU A 73 -20.15 -0.10 -16.45
N ILE A 74 -20.09 -0.59 -15.21
CA ILE A 74 -21.01 -1.62 -14.70
C ILE A 74 -22.45 -1.10 -14.63
N ALA A 75 -22.67 0.14 -14.19
CA ALA A 75 -23.99 0.75 -14.21
C ALA A 75 -24.54 0.86 -15.64
N ALA A 76 -23.71 1.18 -16.63
CA ALA A 76 -24.11 1.23 -18.04
C ALA A 76 -24.47 -0.16 -18.59
N VAL A 77 -23.71 -1.20 -18.23
CA VAL A 77 -23.98 -2.60 -18.60
C VAL A 77 -25.24 -3.15 -17.93
N ASN A 78 -25.57 -2.69 -16.72
CA ASN A 78 -26.78 -3.06 -15.96
C ASN A 78 -28.03 -2.28 -16.39
N GLY A 79 -27.87 -1.00 -16.79
CA GLY A 79 -28.66 -0.39 -17.87
C GLY A 79 -28.52 -1.25 -19.13
N ALA A 80 -28.92 -0.94 -20.36
CA ALA A 80 -28.69 -1.84 -21.53
C ALA A 80 -29.01 -3.39 -21.48
N ALA A 81 -29.34 -4.03 -20.34
CA ALA A 81 -29.42 -5.46 -20.17
C ALA A 81 -30.57 -6.02 -21.00
N GLY A 82 -30.26 -6.95 -21.91
CA GLY A 82 -31.20 -7.46 -22.90
C GLY A 82 -31.62 -6.45 -23.97
N ARG A 83 -30.99 -5.28 -24.07
CA ARG A 83 -31.33 -4.21 -25.03
C ARG A 83 -30.28 -4.01 -26.12
N SER A 84 -29.02 -3.82 -25.75
CA SER A 84 -27.95 -3.49 -26.70
C SER A 84 -26.57 -3.79 -26.13
N PRO A 85 -25.55 -4.02 -26.97
CA PRO A 85 -24.17 -4.12 -26.50
C PRO A 85 -23.66 -2.77 -25.94
N VAL A 86 -22.76 -2.84 -24.96
CA VAL A 86 -22.11 -1.68 -24.35
C VAL A 86 -20.60 -1.81 -24.55
N ARG A 87 -19.94 -0.73 -25.00
CA ARG A 87 -18.48 -0.67 -25.10
C ARG A 87 -17.90 -0.42 -23.70
N VAL A 88 -16.94 -1.24 -23.30
CA VAL A 88 -16.21 -1.14 -22.03
C VAL A 88 -14.73 -0.88 -22.26
N SER A 89 -14.03 -0.49 -21.20
CA SER A 89 -12.57 -0.38 -21.22
C SER A 89 -11.90 -1.76 -21.39
N PRO A 90 -10.67 -1.83 -21.94
CA PRO A 90 -9.93 -3.09 -22.11
C PRO A 90 -9.61 -3.80 -20.80
#